data_AF-A0A4Q0GPP0-F1
#
_entry.id   AF-A0A4Q0GPP0-F1
#
_cell.length_a   1.000
_cell.length_b   1.000
_cell.length_c   1.000
_cell.angle_alpha   90.00
_cell.angle_beta   90.00
_cell.angle_gamma   90.00
#
_symmetry.space_group_name_H-M   'P 1'
#
loop_
_entity.id
_entity.type
_entity.pdbx_description
1 polymer ?
#
loop_
_entity_poly.entity_id
_entity_poly.type
_entity_poly.pdbx_seq_one_letter_code
_entity_poly.pdbx_strand_id
1 'polypeptide(L)'
;MADVIAFTLPEALGAQKHLRDALGLGEERFPVPAFVNMISDEIEQLRAAGKTDDDIAALIEESSGHPLTGRDIERYYTPVEDRHSNER
;
A
#
# COMPACT_ATOMS: atom_id res chain seq x y z
N MET A 1 7.01 8.64 -32.36
CA MET A 1 7.22 8.07 -31.02
C MET A 1 6.01 8.49 -30.22
N ALA A 2 5.13 7.56 -29.85
CA ALA A 2 4.00 7.91 -29.00
C ALA A 2 4.56 8.34 -27.64
N ASP A 3 4.17 9.54 -27.19
CA ASP A 3 4.43 10.00 -25.84
C ASP A 3 3.89 8.93 -24.88
N VAL A 4 4.75 8.38 -24.03
CA VAL A 4 4.33 7.37 -23.06
C VAL A 4 3.51 8.11 -22.02
N ILE A 5 2.19 8.05 -22.16
CA ILE A 5 1.27 8.61 -21.18
C ILE A 5 1.54 7.90 -19.84
N ALA A 6 2.10 8.64 -18.89
CA ALA A 6 2.30 8.18 -17.52
C ALA A 6 1.21 8.78 -16.64
N PHE A 7 0.62 7.96 -15.78
CA PHE A 7 -0.36 8.39 -14.79
C PHE A 7 0.27 8.42 -13.40
N THR A 8 -0.04 9.45 -12.63
CA THR A 8 0.36 9.56 -11.23
C THR A 8 -0.51 8.65 -10.35
N LEU A 9 -0.02 8.28 -9.17
CA LEU A 9 -0.78 7.51 -8.17
C LEU A 9 -2.17 8.11 -7.86
N PRO A 10 -2.35 9.42 -7.60
CA PRO A 10 -3.67 9.99 -7.36
C PRO A 10 -4.60 9.89 -8.58
N GLU A 11 -4.08 9.96 -9.81
CA GLU A 11 -4.88 9.76 -11.02
C GLU A 11 -5.37 8.30 -11.13
N ALA A 12 -4.49 7.34 -10.85
CA ALA A 12 -4.86 5.92 -10.84
C ALA A 12 -5.93 5.61 -9.78
N LEU A 13 -5.76 6.10 -8.55
CA LEU A 13 -6.73 5.93 -7.46
C LEU A 13 -8.06 6.61 -7.77
N GLY A 14 -8.03 7.81 -8.38
CA GLY A 14 -9.23 8.52 -8.83
C GLY A 14 -10.01 7.72 -9.87
N ALA A 15 -9.32 7.17 -10.87
CA ALA A 15 -9.93 6.32 -11.88
C ALA A 15 -10.53 5.04 -11.28
N GLN A 16 -9.78 4.33 -10.43
CA GLN A 16 -10.26 3.11 -9.77
C GLN A 16 -11.52 3.38 -8.92
N LYS A 17 -11.50 4.45 -8.12
CA LYS A 17 -12.66 4.86 -7.33
C LYS A 17 -13.88 5.14 -8.21
N HIS A 18 -13.69 5.86 -9.32
CA HIS A 18 -14.78 6.19 -10.24
C HIS A 18 -15.40 4.95 -10.89
N LEU A 19 -14.58 3.98 -11.30
CA LEU A 19 -15.06 2.71 -11.87
C LEU A 19 -15.88 1.90 -10.85
N ARG A 20 -15.45 1.85 -9.58
CA ARG A 20 -16.20 1.17 -8.52
C ARG A 20 -17.54 1.82 -8.23
N ASP A 21 -17.57 3.15 -8.20
CA ASP A 21 -18.79 3.93 -8.00
C ASP A 21 -19.78 3.68 -9.14
N ALA A 22 -19.30 3.71 -10.40
CA ALA A 22 -20.11 3.40 -11.58
C ALA A 22 -20.69 1.98 -11.57
N LEU A 23 -19.98 1.02 -10.97
CA LEU A 23 -20.44 -0.36 -10.80
C LEU A 23 -21.30 -0.58 -9.55
N GLY A 24 -21.48 0.45 -8.70
CA GLY A 24 -22.22 0.34 -7.43
C GLY A 24 -21.53 -0.58 -6.40
N LEU A 25 -20.22 -0.79 -6.52
CA LEU A 25 -19.45 -1.74 -5.68
C LEU A 25 -19.06 -1.17 -4.30
N GLY A 26 -19.36 0.11 -4.06
CA GLY A 26 -19.01 0.79 -2.82
C GLY A 26 -17.50 0.89 -2.56
N GLU A 27 -17.16 1.37 -1.37
CA GLU A 27 -15.77 1.56 -0.95
C GLU A 27 -15.04 0.22 -0.84
N GLU A 28 -13.87 0.12 -1.47
CA GLU A 28 -13.02 -1.05 -1.32
C GLU A 28 -12.37 -1.06 0.06
N ARG A 29 -12.52 -2.16 0.78
CA ARG A 29 -11.85 -2.36 2.06
C ARG A 29 -10.83 -3.47 1.91
N PHE A 30 -9.58 -3.13 2.19
CA PHE A 30 -8.49 -4.10 2.19
C PHE A 30 -8.24 -4.56 3.63
N PRO A 31 -8.04 -5.87 3.86
CA PRO A 31 -7.50 -6.32 5.13
C PRO A 31 -6.07 -5.79 5.29
N VAL A 32 -5.67 -5.49 6.53
CA VAL A 32 -4.32 -5.00 6.88
C VAL A 32 -3.18 -5.71 6.14
N PRO A 33 -3.11 -7.06 6.06
CA PRO A 33 -2.05 -7.73 5.30
C PRO A 33 -2.03 -7.39 3.80
N ALA A 34 -3.20 -7.24 3.15
CA ALA A 34 -3.25 -6.86 1.73
C ALA A 34 -2.81 -5.41 1.54
N PHE A 35 -3.21 -4.53 2.46
CA PHE A 35 -2.79 -3.13 2.46
C PHE A 35 -1.27 -3.00 2.66
N VAL A 36 -0.70 -3.65 3.68
CA VAL A 36 0.75 -3.64 3.95
C VAL A 36 1.54 -4.21 2.77
N ASN A 37 1.01 -5.24 2.09
CA ASN A 37 1.63 -5.74 0.87
C ASN A 37 1.60 -4.74 -0.28
N MET A 38 0.54 -3.94 -0.42
CA MET A 38 0.42 -2.93 -1.47
C MET A 38 1.46 -1.81 -1.33
N ILE A 39 1.79 -1.42 -0.10
CA ILE A 39 2.70 -0.29 0.19
C ILE A 39 4.13 -0.74 0.60
N SER A 40 4.48 -1.98 0.29
CA SER A 40 5.70 -2.57 0.82
C SER A 40 6.97 -2.00 0.24
N ASP A 41 6.97 -1.65 -1.04
CA ASP A 41 8.09 -0.97 -1.68
C ASP A 41 8.38 0.37 -0.97
N GLU A 42 7.35 1.10 -0.56
CA GLU A 42 7.52 2.31 0.25
C GLU A 42 8.04 1.99 1.66
N ILE A 43 7.54 0.93 2.30
CA ILE A 43 8.04 0.47 3.62
C ILE A 43 9.54 0.13 3.52
N GLU A 44 9.96 -0.60 2.48
CA GLU A 44 11.37 -0.97 2.25
C GLU A 44 12.25 0.26 2.01
N GLN A 45 11.79 1.20 1.19
CA GLN A 45 12.51 2.44 0.93
C GLN A 45 12.65 3.30 2.18
N LEU A 46 11.62 3.38 3.02
CA LEU A 46 11.66 4.12 4.28
C LEU A 46 12.60 3.44 5.29
N ARG A 47 12.58 2.10 5.39
CA ARG A 47 13.55 1.35 6.21
C ARG A 47 14.97 1.57 5.73
N ALA A 48 15.22 1.55 4.43
CA ALA A 48 16.52 1.84 3.84
C ALA A 48 16.99 3.29 4.12
N ALA A 49 16.05 4.23 4.26
CA ALA A 49 16.31 5.60 4.69
C ALA A 49 16.51 5.74 6.23
N GLY A 50 16.47 4.64 6.99
CA GLY A 50 16.71 4.60 8.43
C GLY A 50 15.47 4.84 9.30
N LYS A 51 14.25 4.80 8.73
CA LYS A 51 13.00 4.88 9.50
C LYS A 51 12.70 3.55 10.19
N THR A 52 12.15 3.63 11.39
CA THR A 52 11.67 2.46 12.12
C THR A 52 10.26 2.09 11.69
N ASP A 53 9.82 0.86 11.97
CA ASP A 53 8.44 0.45 11.70
C ASP A 53 7.41 1.29 12.47
N ASP A 54 7.78 1.84 13.62
CA ASP A 54 6.92 2.75 14.39
C ASP A 54 6.78 4.11 13.69
N ASP A 55 7.87 4.66 13.13
CA ASP A 55 7.83 5.86 12.29
C ASP A 55 6.93 5.64 11.06
N ILE A 56 7.08 4.50 10.40
CA ILE A 56 6.32 4.16 9.19
C ILE A 56 4.83 3.97 9.53
N ALA A 57 4.54 3.31 10.65
CA ALA A 57 3.18 3.14 11.14
C ALA A 57 2.52 4.49 11.47
N ALA A 58 3.25 5.42 12.09
CA ALA A 58 2.76 6.77 12.35
C ALA A 58 2.43 7.55 11.05
N LEU A 59 3.25 7.41 10.00
CA LEU A 59 2.97 8.01 8.69
C LEU A 59 1.72 7.42 8.03
N ILE A 60 1.52 6.10 8.16
CA ILE A 60 0.33 5.43 7.64
C ILE A 60 -0.91 5.85 8.44
N GLU A 61 -0.83 5.93 9.76
CA GLU A 61 -1.92 6.37 10.62
C GLU A 61 -2.33 7.82 10.30
N GLU A 62 -1.37 8.72 10.12
CA GLU A 62 -1.61 10.12 9.74
C GLU A 62 -2.38 10.25 8.42
N SER A 63 -2.05 9.41 7.44
CA SER A 63 -2.67 9.42 6.10
C SER A 63 -4.01 8.68 6.04
N SER A 64 -4.10 7.53 6.71
CA SER A 64 -5.26 6.63 6.63
C SER A 64 -6.33 6.90 7.68
N GLY A 65 -5.99 7.59 8.77
CA GLY A 65 -6.83 7.78 9.94
C GLY A 65 -7.16 6.49 10.70
N HIS A 66 -6.52 5.37 10.34
CA HIS A 66 -6.71 4.07 10.97
C HIS A 66 -5.49 3.73 11.83
N PRO A 67 -5.70 3.27 13.07
CA PRO A 67 -4.59 2.93 13.93
C PRO A 67 -3.85 1.70 13.38
N LEU A 68 -2.55 1.88 13.15
CA LEU A 68 -1.62 0.84 12.74
C LEU A 68 -0.39 0.97 13.62
N THR A 69 0.14 -0.13 14.14
CA THR A 69 1.37 -0.09 14.95
C THR A 69 2.56 -0.67 14.19
N GLY A 70 3.78 -0.33 14.60
CA GLY A 70 4.99 -0.94 14.03
C GLY A 70 4.99 -2.47 14.16
N ARG A 71 4.32 -3.03 15.17
CA ARG A 71 4.12 -4.49 15.32
C ARG A 71 3.20 -5.07 14.25
N ASP A 72 2.20 -4.33 13.79
CA ASP A 72 1.34 -4.77 12.69
C ASP A 72 2.14 -4.81 11.39
N ILE A 73 3.00 -3.81 11.17
CA ILE A 73 3.93 -3.81 10.04
C ILE A 73 4.87 -5.02 10.14
N GLU A 74 5.56 -5.24 11.26
CA GLU A 74 6.45 -6.39 11.44
C GLU A 74 5.72 -7.74 11.21
N ARG A 75 4.47 -7.85 11.68
CA ARG A 75 3.68 -9.08 11.61
C ARG A 75 3.15 -9.38 10.21
N TYR A 76 2.74 -8.36 9.47
CA TYR A 76 2.06 -8.51 8.18
C TYR A 76 2.95 -8.20 6.98
N TYR A 77 4.10 -7.58 7.21
CA TYR A 77 5.11 -7.36 6.18
C TYR A 77 5.70 -8.71 5.76
N THR A 78 5.45 -9.07 4.51
CA THR A 78 6.17 -10.16 3.85
C THR A 78 7.22 -9.55 2.92
N PRO A 79 8.52 -9.86 3.08
CA PRO A 79 9.54 -9.39 2.16
C PRO A 79 9.26 -9.88 0.73
N VAL A 80 9.60 -9.07 -0.27
CA VAL A 80 9.33 -9.36 -1.69
C VAL A 80 9.87 -10.72 -2.11
N GLU A 81 11.03 -11.13 -1.57
CA GLU A 81 11.64 -12.44 -1.85
C GLU A 81 10.78 -13.63 -1.38
N ASP A 82 9.98 -13.43 -0.33
CA ASP A 82 9.13 -14.48 0.25
C ASP A 82 7.72 -14.50 -0.38
N ARG A 83 7.26 -13.38 -0.97
CA ARG A 83 5.97 -13.28 -1.67
C ARG A 83 5.89 -14.20 -2.90
N HIS A 84 6.98 -14.33 -3.65
CA HIS A 84 7.04 -15.18 -4.85
C HIS A 84 7.19 -16.67 -4.53
N SER A 85 7.49 -17.05 -3.29
CA SER A 85 7.57 -18.46 -2.90
C SER A 85 6.20 -19.11 -2.68
N ASN A 86 5.11 -18.33 -2.67
CA ASN A 86 3.76 -18.82 -2.39
C ASN A 86 2.86 -18.96 -3.65
N GLU A 87 3.43 -18.91 -4.85
CA GLU A 87 2.75 -19.13 -6.14
C GLU A 87 2.96 -20.57 -6.70
N ARG A 88 2.90 -21.60 -5.85
CA ARG A 88 2.91 -23.02 -6.30
C ARG A 88 1.58 -23.72 -6.08
#